data_AF-A0A7V9UHC4-F1
#
_entry.id   AF-A0A7V9UHC4-F1
#
_cell.length_a   1.000
_cell.length_b   1.000
_cell.length_c   1.000
_cell.angle_alpha   90.00
_cell.angle_beta   90.00
_cell.angle_gamma   90.00
#
_symmetry.space_group_name_H-M   'P 1'
#
loop_
_entity.id
_entity.type
_entity.pdbx_description
1 polymer ?
#
loop_
_entity_poly.entity_id
_entity_poly.type
_entity_poly.pdbx_seq_one_letter_code
_entity_poly.pdbx_strand_id
1 'polypeptide(L)'
;MTEFPHAEQEHPFYGKEILADREQELIRQMLKKYKNETVNEELKKKIWDDLQQAKFLGNITIPFKVVMRRDQSGKFPSYVEVILDTKV
;
A
#
# COMPACT_ATOMS: atom_id res chain seq x y z
N MET A 1 6.24 47.14 7.19
CA MET A 1 5.34 47.28 6.03
C MET A 1 6.09 46.64 4.85
N THR A 2 5.75 45.49 4.31
CA THR A 2 4.59 44.61 4.44
C THR A 2 5.06 43.23 3.96
N GLU A 3 4.66 42.18 4.65
CA GLU A 3 4.78 40.78 4.23
C GLU A 3 4.06 40.56 2.88
N PHE A 4 4.47 39.56 2.08
CA PHE A 4 3.61 38.43 1.69
C PHE A 4 4.43 37.38 0.88
N PRO A 5 4.16 36.09 1.09
CA PRO A 5 5.05 34.96 0.81
C PRO A 5 5.10 34.59 -0.68
N HIS A 6 6.24 34.09 -1.15
CA HIS A 6 6.28 33.32 -2.39
C HIS A 6 5.54 32.00 -2.13
N ALA A 7 4.26 31.99 -2.45
CA ALA A 7 3.51 30.77 -2.66
C ALA A 7 4.12 30.07 -3.88
N GLU A 8 4.92 29.04 -3.63
CA GLU A 8 5.32 28.08 -4.66
C GLU A 8 4.07 27.26 -5.04
N GLN A 9 3.24 27.85 -5.90
CA GLN A 9 2.11 27.16 -6.51
C GLN A 9 2.61 26.05 -7.44
N GLU A 10 2.36 24.82 -7.01
CA GLU A 10 1.67 23.81 -7.81
C GLU A 10 2.36 23.40 -9.12
N HIS A 11 3.22 22.40 -9.03
CA HIS A 11 3.31 21.41 -10.10
C HIS A 11 2.30 20.30 -9.80
N PRO A 12 1.12 20.28 -10.46
CA PRO A 12 0.31 19.08 -10.49
C PRO A 12 1.07 18.01 -11.29
N PHE A 13 1.90 17.21 -10.63
CA PHE A 13 2.42 15.96 -11.20
C PHE A 13 1.29 14.90 -11.22
N TYR A 14 0.14 15.25 -11.79
CA TYR A 14 -1.07 14.43 -11.84
C TYR A 14 -1.01 13.32 -12.90
N GLY A 15 0.14 12.66 -13.01
CA GLY A 15 0.29 11.42 -13.78
C GLY A 15 0.47 10.19 -12.90
N LYS A 16 1.23 10.32 -11.80
CA LYS A 16 1.64 9.16 -10.98
C LYS A 16 1.15 9.19 -9.54
N GLU A 17 1.11 10.35 -8.89
CA GLU A 17 0.74 10.41 -7.46
C GLU A 17 -0.73 10.06 -7.23
N ILE A 18 -1.66 10.51 -8.08
CA ILE A 18 -3.08 10.13 -7.96
C ILE A 18 -3.29 8.64 -8.22
N LEU A 19 -2.60 8.05 -9.20
CA LEU A 19 -2.71 6.62 -9.49
C LEU A 19 -2.17 5.81 -8.31
N ALA A 20 -1.00 6.17 -7.79
CA ALA A 20 -0.43 5.55 -6.61
C ALA A 20 -1.31 5.70 -5.37
N ASP A 21 -1.93 6.87 -5.14
CA ASP A 21 -2.85 7.10 -4.02
C ASP A 21 -4.14 6.27 -4.16
N ARG A 22 -4.72 6.18 -5.37
CA ARG A 22 -5.87 5.31 -5.65
C ARG A 22 -5.55 3.83 -5.49
N GLU A 23 -4.41 3.39 -6.00
CA GLU A 23 -3.92 2.02 -5.85
C GLU A 23 -3.65 1.69 -4.38
N GLN A 24 -3.02 2.62 -3.65
CA GLN A 24 -2.80 2.52 -2.21
C GLN A 24 -4.10 2.42 -1.44
N GLU A 25 -5.10 3.24 -1.77
CA GLU A 25 -6.40 3.19 -1.12
C GLU A 25 -7.11 1.86 -1.39
N LEU A 26 -7.06 1.36 -2.63
CA LEU A 26 -7.66 0.09 -3.02
C LEU A 26 -7.01 -1.08 -2.28
N ILE A 27 -5.67 -1.11 -2.22
CA ILE A 27 -4.92 -2.10 -1.45
C ILE A 27 -5.25 -1.98 0.04
N ARG A 28 -5.35 -0.76 0.58
CA ARG A 28 -5.72 -0.54 1.99
C ARG A 28 -7.15 -1.02 2.28
N GLN A 29 -8.09 -0.81 1.36
CA GLN A 29 -9.47 -1.32 1.45
C GLN A 29 -9.50 -2.85 1.42
N MET A 30 -8.70 -3.49 0.55
CA MET A 30 -8.55 -4.96 0.53
C MET A 30 -7.97 -5.47 1.84
N LEU A 31 -6.88 -4.86 2.33
CA LEU A 31 -6.21 -5.25 3.58
C LEU A 31 -7.07 -5.06 4.82
N LYS A 32 -8.00 -4.10 4.83
CA LYS A 32 -8.96 -3.93 5.93
C LYS A 32 -9.80 -5.19 6.17
N LYS A 33 -10.13 -5.96 5.12
CA LYS A 33 -10.89 -7.23 5.24
C LYS A 33 -10.13 -8.27 6.07
N TYR A 34 -8.80 -8.22 6.02
CA TYR A 34 -7.90 -9.16 6.68
C TYR A 34 -7.39 -8.67 8.04
N LYS A 35 -7.79 -7.48 8.51
CA LYS A 35 -7.29 -6.86 9.75
C LYS A 35 -7.55 -7.69 11.01
N ASN A 36 -8.61 -8.50 11.02
CA ASN A 36 -8.98 -9.37 12.15
C ASN A 36 -8.65 -10.85 11.90
N GLU A 37 -8.02 -11.21 10.77
CA GLU A 37 -7.62 -12.59 10.48
C GLU A 37 -6.30 -12.91 11.19
N THR A 38 -6.15 -14.17 11.60
CA THR A 38 -4.90 -14.67 12.17
C THR A 38 -3.80 -14.61 11.12
N VAL A 39 -2.68 -13.97 11.46
CA VAL A 39 -1.55 -13.84 10.54
C VAL A 39 -0.81 -15.17 10.41
N ASN A 40 -1.16 -15.89 9.36
CA ASN A 40 -0.56 -17.17 8.96
C ASN A 40 -0.10 -17.12 7.48
N GLU A 41 0.55 -18.19 7.03
CA GLU A 41 1.01 -18.27 5.64
C GLU A 41 -0.14 -18.31 4.62
N GLU A 42 -1.29 -18.87 5.02
CA GLU A 42 -2.49 -18.88 4.18
C GLU A 42 -3.02 -17.46 3.94
N LEU A 43 -3.08 -16.62 4.97
CA LEU A 43 -3.48 -15.21 4.85
C LEU A 43 -2.53 -14.45 3.95
N LYS A 44 -1.22 -14.63 4.13
CA LYS A 44 -0.20 -14.04 3.25
C LYS A 44 -0.43 -14.46 1.79
N LYS A 45 -0.70 -15.74 1.54
CA LYS A 45 -0.96 -16.26 0.19
C LYS A 45 -2.24 -15.69 -0.40
N LYS A 46 -3.33 -15.61 0.38
CA LYS A 46 -4.59 -14.97 -0.04
C LYS A 46 -4.38 -13.51 -0.42
N ILE A 47 -3.71 -12.72 0.42
CA ILE A 47 -3.41 -11.31 0.15
C ILE A 47 -2.58 -11.18 -1.13
N TRP A 48 -1.58 -12.05 -1.31
CA TRP A 48 -0.75 -12.04 -2.52
C TRP A 48 -1.55 -12.38 -3.78
N ASP A 49 -2.45 -13.37 -3.71
CA ASP A 49 -3.32 -13.77 -4.82
C ASP A 49 -4.29 -12.66 -5.23
N ASP A 50 -4.95 -12.02 -4.24
CA ASP A 50 -5.88 -10.90 -4.45
C ASP A 50 -5.16 -9.71 -5.12
N LEU A 51 -3.94 -9.39 -4.65
CA LEU A 51 -3.11 -8.33 -5.24
C LEU A 51 -2.62 -8.69 -6.66
N GLN A 52 -2.26 -9.96 -6.90
CA GLN A 52 -1.89 -10.44 -8.25
C GLN A 52 -3.07 -10.38 -9.20
N GLN A 53 -4.27 -10.74 -8.75
CA GLN A 53 -5.49 -10.64 -9.54
C GLN A 53 -5.83 -9.17 -9.86
N ALA A 54 -5.74 -8.27 -8.87
CA ALA A 54 -5.91 -6.85 -9.10
C ALA A 54 -4.87 -6.29 -10.09
N LYS A 55 -3.64 -6.81 -10.05
CA LYS A 55 -2.60 -6.48 -11.04
C LYS A 55 -2.93 -7.00 -12.43
N PHE A 56 -3.41 -8.24 -12.53
CA PHE A 56 -3.83 -8.83 -13.80
C PHE A 56 -5.00 -8.08 -14.44
N LEU A 57 -5.94 -7.60 -13.63
CA LEU A 57 -7.07 -6.78 -14.06
C LEU A 57 -6.67 -5.35 -14.48
N GLY A 58 -5.41 -4.94 -14.24
CA GLY A 58 -4.94 -3.59 -14.50
C GLY A 58 -5.32 -2.55 -13.44
N ASN A 59 -5.87 -2.98 -12.31
CA ASN A 59 -6.20 -2.10 -11.18
C ASN A 59 -4.96 -1.70 -10.37
N ILE A 60 -3.94 -2.57 -10.34
CA ILE A 60 -2.64 -2.31 -9.72
C ILE A 60 -1.58 -2.46 -10.80
N THR A 61 -0.80 -1.41 -11.04
CA THR A 61 0.35 -1.44 -11.96
C THR A 61 1.67 -1.34 -11.21
N ILE A 62 1.64 -0.81 -9.99
CA ILE A 62 2.82 -0.63 -9.14
C ILE A 62 3.34 -2.00 -8.67
N PRO A 63 4.66 -2.26 -8.74
CA PRO A 63 5.24 -3.47 -8.17
C PRO A 63 5.07 -3.49 -6.64
N PHE A 64 4.69 -4.65 -6.10
CA PHE A 64 4.43 -4.81 -4.68
C PHE A 64 5.10 -6.06 -4.11
N LYS A 65 5.34 -6.05 -2.80
CA LYS A 65 5.91 -7.17 -2.05
C LYS A 65 5.12 -7.37 -0.77
N VAL A 66 4.65 -8.60 -0.56
CA VAL A 66 3.94 -8.99 0.66
C VAL A 66 4.91 -9.64 1.64
N VAL A 67 5.10 -9.02 2.80
CA VAL A 67 6.00 -9.48 3.86
C VAL A 67 5.15 -9.81 5.08
N MET A 68 5.43 -10.96 5.70
CA MET A 68 4.86 -11.30 7.00
C MET A 68 5.94 -11.06 8.05
N ARG A 69 5.66 -10.18 8.99
CA ARG A 69 6.50 -9.93 10.16
C ARG A 69 5.93 -10.70 11.32
N ARG A 70 6.71 -11.67 11.81
CA ARG A 70 6.45 -12.36 13.06
C ARG A 70 7.38 -11.77 14.11
N ASP A 71 6.82 -11.24 15.18
CA ASP A 71 7.63 -10.73 16.29
C ASP A 71 8.15 -11.90 17.12
N GLN A 72 9.47 -12.11 17.10
CA GLN A 72 10.11 -13.16 17.90
C GLN A 72 10.13 -12.82 19.40
N SER A 73 9.91 -11.55 19.76
CA SER A 73 9.87 -11.08 21.14
C SER A 73 8.51 -11.32 21.82
N GLY A 74 7.48 -11.68 21.04
CA GLY A 74 6.11 -11.88 21.54
C GLY A 74 5.45 -10.59 22.06
N LYS A 75 6.06 -9.42 21.81
CA LYS A 75 5.54 -8.12 22.27
C LYS A 75 4.52 -7.53 21.32
N PHE A 76 4.57 -7.92 20.05
CA PHE A 76 3.66 -7.43 19.01
C PHE A 76 2.96 -8.59 18.30
N PRO A 77 1.66 -8.46 17.98
CA PRO A 77 0.98 -9.45 17.16
C PRO A 77 1.68 -9.52 15.79
N SER A 78 1.76 -10.73 15.24
CA SER A 78 2.26 -10.90 13.86
C SER A 78 1.40 -10.08 12.91
N TYR A 79 2.02 -9.43 11.94
CA TYR A 79 1.34 -8.59 10.96
C TYR A 79 1.83 -8.86 9.54
N VAL A 80 0.95 -8.64 8.57
CA VAL A 80 1.29 -8.67 7.14
C VAL A 80 1.44 -7.23 6.67
N GLU A 81 2.55 -6.95 6.03
CA GLU A 81 2.87 -5.66 5.43
C GLU A 81 2.97 -5.82 3.91
N VAL A 82 2.35 -4.89 3.18
CA VAL A 82 2.46 -4.81 1.73
C VAL A 82 3.29 -3.58 1.41
N ILE A 83 4.48 -3.82 0.87
CA ILE A 83 5.41 -2.78 0.46
C ILE A 83 5.18 -2.53 -1.02
N LEU A 84 4.81 -1.30 -1.37
CA LEU A 84 4.69 -0.87 -2.77
C LEU A 84 6.01 -0.22 -3.17
N ASP A 85 6.64 -0.73 -4.23
CA ASP A 85 7.86 -0.18 -4.76
C ASP A 85 7.50 0.84 -5.85
N THR A 86 7.55 2.13 -5.49
CA THR A 86 7.22 3.24 -6.40
C THR A 86 8.46 3.82 -7.08
N LYS A 87 9.63 3.16 -6.99
CA LYS A 87 10.83 3.61 -7.68
C LYS A 87 10.69 3.33 -9.18
N VAL A 88 10.36 4.36 -9.93
CA VAL A 88 10.46 4.37 -11.38
C VAL A 88 11.21 5.62 -11.82
#